data_AF-A0A080NIA2-F1
#
_entry.id   AF-A0A080NIA2-F1
#
_cell.length_a   1.000
_cell.length_b   1.000
_cell.length_c   1.000
_cell.angle_alpha   90.00
_cell.angle_beta   90.00
_cell.angle_gamma   90.00
#
_symmetry.space_group_name_H-M   'P 1'
#
loop_
_entity.id
_entity.type
_entity.pdbx_description
1 polymer ?
#
loop_
_entity_poly.entity_id
_entity_poly.type
_entity_poly.pdbx_seq_one_letter_code
_entity_poly.pdbx_strand_id
1 'polypeptide(L)' 'MTTTPNMITSPIAGLVAAVEAAEGGTVALGDTLIIVESMKMEIPVESEVAGVVRRMLVAVGEPVAEGQAIAEIG' A
#
# COMPACT_ATOMS: atom_id res chain seq x y z
N MET A 1 8.22 0.12 23.83
CA MET A 1 7.01 -0.17 23.04
C MET A 1 7.49 -0.67 21.70
N THR A 2 7.50 -1.99 21.50
CA THR A 2 8.00 -2.60 20.27
C THR A 2 6.86 -2.55 19.26
N THR A 3 6.78 -1.48 18.47
CA THR A 3 5.82 -1.41 17.36
C THR A 3 6.27 -2.44 16.33
N THR A 4 5.59 -3.58 16.26
CA THR A 4 5.76 -4.53 15.16
C THR A 4 5.42 -3.80 13.86
N PRO A 5 6.32 -3.76 12.87
CA PRO A 5 6.01 -3.13 11.59
C PRO A 5 4.86 -3.90 10.92
N ASN A 6 3.80 -3.20 10.57
CA ASN A 6 2.66 -3.75 9.88
C ASN A 6 2.88 -3.63 8.37
N MET A 7 3.09 -4.76 7.71
CA MET A 7 3.23 -4.82 6.27
C MET A 7 1.85 -4.91 5.62
N ILE A 8 1.53 -3.90 4.82
CA ILE A 8 0.33 -3.91 3.98
C ILE A 8 0.69 -4.60 2.67
N THR A 9 -0.17 -5.52 2.24
CA THR A 9 0.03 -6.30 1.02
C THR A 9 -1.06 -5.99 -0.01
N SER A 10 -0.76 -6.22 -1.29
CA SER A 10 -1.76 -6.09 -2.34
C SER A 10 -2.74 -7.26 -2.28
N PRO A 11 -4.06 -7.02 -2.20
CA PRO A 11 -5.06 -8.09 -2.20
C PRO A 11 -5.27 -8.70 -3.60
N ILE A 12 -4.64 -8.13 -4.63
CA ILE A 12 -4.81 -8.54 -6.03
C ILE A 12 -3.50 -8.38 -6.81
N ALA A 13 -3.33 -9.17 -7.88
CA ALA A 13 -2.27 -8.96 -8.84
C ALA A 13 -2.65 -7.89 -9.87
N GLY A 14 -1.73 -7.01 -10.24
CA GLY A 14 -1.98 -5.92 -11.18
C GLY A 14 -0.78 -5.01 -11.38
N LEU A 15 -1.03 -3.79 -11.85
CA LEU A 15 -0.03 -2.73 -12.03
C LEU A 15 -0.33 -1.58 -11.07
N VAL A 16 0.66 -1.02 -10.40
CA VAL A 16 0.45 0.17 -9.57
C VAL A 16 0.13 1.36 -10.48
N ALA A 17 -1.12 1.83 -10.43
CA ALA A 17 -1.60 2.98 -11.20
C ALA A 17 -1.25 4.30 -10.51
N ALA A 18 -1.34 4.34 -9.17
CA ALA A 18 -1.02 5.52 -8.37
C ALA A 18 -0.48 5.13 -6.99
N VAL A 19 0.30 6.02 -6.39
CA VAL A 19 0.76 5.93 -4.99
C VAL A 19 0.29 7.21 -4.31
N GLU A 20 -0.70 7.08 -3.43
CA GLU A 20 -1.37 8.20 -2.75
C GLU A 20 -0.67 8.56 -1.43
N ALA A 21 -0.07 7.56 -0.77
CA ALA A 21 0.62 7.75 0.49
C ALA A 21 2.14 7.94 0.30
N ALA A 22 2.72 8.85 1.07
CA ALA A 22 4.14 9.16 1.03
C ALA A 22 4.88 8.61 2.25
N GLU A 23 6.14 8.23 2.08
CA GLU A 23 7.02 7.84 3.19
C GLU A 23 7.15 8.99 4.20
N GLY A 24 7.06 8.66 5.49
CA GLY A 24 6.98 9.63 6.58
C GLY A 24 5.61 10.28 6.77
N GLY A 25 4.63 9.99 5.89
CA GLY A 25 3.26 10.45 6.02
C GLY A 25 2.47 9.67 7.06
N THR A 26 1.55 10.34 7.75
CA THR A 26 0.57 9.68 8.64
C THR A 26 -0.60 9.17 7.80
N VAL A 27 -1.03 7.95 8.08
CA VAL A 27 -2.21 7.31 7.47
C VAL A 27 -3.15 6.83 8.57
N ALA A 28 -4.45 6.92 8.32
CA ALA A 28 -5.50 6.35 9.15
C ALA A 28 -5.91 4.96 8.66
N LEU A 29 -6.68 4.24 9.47
CA LEU A 29 -7.34 3.01 9.04
C LEU A 29 -8.32 3.35 7.91
N GLY A 30 -8.19 2.64 6.79
CA GLY A 30 -8.96 2.88 5.57
C GLY A 30 -8.37 3.91 4.62
N ASP A 31 -7.27 4.59 4.97
CA ASP A 31 -6.63 5.51 4.02
C ASP A 31 -6.03 4.74 2.85
N THR A 32 -6.26 5.24 1.63
CA THR A 32 -5.70 4.64 0.42
C THR A 32 -4.18 4.87 0.36
N LEU A 33 -3.44 3.79 0.17
CA LEU A 33 -1.98 3.81 0.05
C LEU A 33 -1.55 3.87 -1.41
N ILE A 34 -2.12 2.98 -2.22
CA ILE A 34 -1.87 2.87 -3.66
C ILE A 34 -3.16 2.52 -4.39
N ILE A 35 -3.17 2.70 -5.70
CA ILE A 35 -4.21 2.18 -6.60
C ILE A 35 -3.56 1.14 -7.50
N VAL A 36 -4.18 -0.05 -7.59
CA VAL A 36 -3.74 -1.14 -8.46
C VAL A 36 -4.72 -1.27 -9.61
N GLU A 37 -4.23 -1.16 -10.84
CA GLU A 37 -4.98 -1.50 -12.04
C GLU A 37 -4.89 -3.01 -12.31
N SER A 38 -6.04 -3.69 -12.33
CA SER A 38 -6.15 -5.10 -12.69
C SER A 38 -7.38 -5.34 -13.54
N MET A 39 -7.23 -6.07 -14.65
CA MET A 39 -8.33 -6.43 -15.55
C MET A 39 -9.22 -5.24 -16.00
N LYS A 40 -8.61 -4.08 -16.28
CA LYS A 40 -9.29 -2.80 -16.63
C LYS A 40 -10.13 -2.18 -15.49
N MET A 41 -9.89 -2.60 -14.25
CA MET A 41 -10.49 -2.01 -13.05
C MET A 41 -9.38 -1.45 -12.16
N GLU A 42 -9.66 -0.34 -11.49
CA GLU A 42 -8.78 0.27 -10.51
C GLU A 42 -9.26 -0.14 -9.11
N ILE A 43 -8.39 -0.78 -8.34
CA ILE A 43 -8.67 -1.24 -6.99
C ILE A 43 -7.78 -0.45 -6.02
N PRO A 44 -8.35 0.38 -5.13
CA PRO A 44 -7.58 1.03 -4.08
C PRO A 44 -7.12 -0.02 -3.06
N VAL A 45 -5.85 0.08 -2.64
CA VAL A 45 -5.32 -0.69 -1.51
C VAL A 45 -5.26 0.24 -0.32
N GLU A 46 -6.08 -0.07 0.68
CA GLU A 46 -6.26 0.73 1.88
C GLU A 46 -5.38 0.22 3.03
N SER A 47 -5.01 1.12 3.93
CA SER A 47 -4.29 0.75 5.14
C SER A 47 -5.21 0.06 6.14
N GLU A 48 -4.85 -1.14 6.57
CA GLU A 48 -5.58 -1.88 7.61
C GLU A 48 -5.33 -1.32 9.02
N VAL A 49 -4.36 -0.42 9.17
CA VAL A 49 -4.00 0.22 10.45
C VAL A 49 -3.73 1.71 10.31
N ALA A 50 -3.92 2.45 11.40
CA ALA A 50 -3.42 3.82 11.51
C ALA A 50 -1.95 3.82 11.94
N GLY A 51 -1.14 4.72 11.40
CA GLY A 51 0.27 4.83 11.72
C GLY A 51 1.04 5.76 10.78
N VAL A 52 2.36 5.64 10.77
CA VAL A 52 3.21 6.36 9.82
C VAL A 52 3.73 5.40 8.76
N VAL A 53 3.67 5.81 7.50
CA VAL A 53 4.28 5.09 6.39
C VAL A 53 5.79 5.11 6.58
N ARG A 54 6.36 4.00 7.05
CA ARG A 54 7.80 3.83 7.23
C ARG A 54 8.49 3.76 5.88
N ARG A 55 7.90 3.01 4.95
CA ARG A 55 8.48 2.75 3.63
C ARG A 55 7.41 2.37 2.61
N MET A 56 7.55 2.86 1.38
CA MET A 56 6.86 2.32 0.22
C MET A 56 7.77 1.32 -0.50
N LEU A 57 7.23 0.13 -0.77
CA LEU A 57 7.96 -0.97 -1.39
C LEU A 57 7.67 -1.09 -2.89
N VAL A 58 6.80 -0.25 -3.41
CA VAL A 58 6.37 -0.24 -4.82
C VAL A 58 6.34 1.18 -5.36
N ALA A 59 6.48 1.32 -6.67
CA ALA A 59 6.32 2.59 -7.38
C ALA A 59 5.22 2.52 -8.44
N VAL A 60 4.75 3.69 -8.88
CA VAL A 60 3.82 3.79 -10.02
C VAL A 60 4.42 3.15 -11.26
N GLY A 61 3.63 2.32 -11.95
CA GLY A 61 4.03 1.55 -13.12
C GLY A 61 4.71 0.21 -12.80
N GLU A 62 4.83 -0.15 -11.52
CA GLU A 62 5.42 -1.43 -11.11
C GLU A 62 4.35 -2.54 -11.05
N PRO A 63 4.65 -3.76 -11.52
CA PRO A 63 3.75 -4.88 -11.35
C PRO A 63 3.76 -5.40 -9.90
N VAL A 64 2.59 -5.74 -9.38
CA VAL A 64 2.39 -6.32 -8.05
C VAL A 64 1.66 -7.65 -8.17
N ALA A 65 2.02 -8.61 -7.31
CA ALA A 65 1.29 -9.86 -7.15
C ALA A 65 0.30 -9.79 -5.98
N GLU A 66 -0.70 -10.68 -5.99
CA GLU A 66 -1.54 -10.92 -4.81
C GLU A 66 -0.66 -11.38 -3.63
N GLY A 67 -0.85 -10.74 -2.48
CA GLY A 67 -0.05 -10.96 -1.28
C GLY A 67 1.33 -10.28 -1.27
N GLN A 68 1.71 -9.56 -2.34
CA GLN A 68 2.98 -8.83 -2.36
C GLN A 68 2.93 -7.64 -1.39
N ALA A 69 3.96 -7.46 -0.57
CA ALA A 69 4.09 -6.31 0.32
C ALA A 69 4.25 -5.02 -0.49
N ILE A 70 3.45 -4.01 -0.15
CA ILE A 70 3.42 -2.71 -0.84
C ILE A 70 3.92 -1.57 0.05
N ALA A 71 3.71 -1.65 1.35
CA ALA A 71 4.03 -0.60 2.30
C ALA A 71 4.33 -1.18 3.68
N GLU A 72 5.20 -0.50 4.42
CA GLU A 72 5.43 -0.75 5.84
C GLU A 72 4.85 0.40 6.66
N ILE A 73 3.98 0.09 7.61
CA ILE A 73 3.36 1.05 8.53
C ILE A 73 3.85 0.76 9.96
N GLY A 74 4.20 1.80 10.71
CA GLY A 74 4.57 1.66 12.13
C GLY A 74 4.73 2.97 12.87
#